data_AF-A0A9X2IWY9-F1
#
_entry.id   AF-A0A9X2IWY9-F1
#
_cell.length_a   1.000
_cell.length_b   1.000
_cell.length_c   1.000
_cell.angle_alpha   90.00
_cell.angle_beta   90.00
_cell.angle_gamma   90.00
#
_symmetry.space_group_name_H-M   'P 1'
#
loop_
_entity.id
_entity.type
_entity.pdbx_description
1 polymer ?
#
loop_
_entity_poly.entity_id
_entity_poly.type
_entity_poly.pdbx_seq_one_letter_code
_entity_poly.pdbx_strand_id
1 'polypeptide(L)'
;MVRPAEEDRSPWAATTGVLSDAEIAALSEFQRRDLIRRLREPIEPLLPPPEVVRLHRRLRLTLMVGGTLAMIPWLVYLGLTLPAEYHARNWSLAWIGFDIVLVLMMAATAYLGWRRRLLLLLPAFGTGLLLLVDAWFDIVTADSGDVWISVGTALLAEVPLAVLQLSGALMLFRFAVLAHPLHDRSVSPWRARLPF
;
A
#
# COMPACT_ATOMS: atom_id res chain seq x y z
N MET A 1 -46.24 29.13 26.75
CA MET A 1 -45.73 28.26 25.67
C MET A 1 -44.22 28.20 25.85
N VAL A 2 -43.74 27.22 26.62
CA VAL A 2 -42.33 27.08 27.00
C VAL A 2 -41.67 26.15 25.98
N ARG A 3 -40.61 26.61 25.29
CA ARG A 3 -39.81 25.74 24.41
C ARG A 3 -39.02 24.76 25.29
N PRO A 4 -38.98 23.46 24.99
CA PRO A 4 -38.11 22.54 25.68
C PRO A 4 -36.65 22.88 25.35
N ALA A 5 -35.78 22.74 26.34
CA ALA A 5 -34.35 22.96 26.23
C ALA A 5 -33.75 22.13 25.08
N GLU A 6 -32.99 22.80 24.20
CA GLU A 6 -32.07 22.14 23.29
C GLU A 6 -30.99 21.47 24.15
N GLU A 7 -31.12 20.16 24.27
CA GLU A 7 -30.14 19.25 24.83
C GLU A 7 -28.81 19.44 24.09
N ASP A 8 -27.77 19.82 24.83
CA ASP A 8 -26.43 20.13 24.34
C ASP A 8 -25.80 18.86 23.73
N ARG A 9 -25.97 18.69 22.42
CA ARG A 9 -25.49 17.52 21.66
C ARG A 9 -24.01 17.67 21.33
N SER A 10 -23.18 17.58 22.35
CA SER A 10 -21.77 17.31 22.13
C SER A 10 -21.54 15.81 21.83
N PRO A 11 -20.84 15.44 20.75
CA PRO A 11 -20.60 14.03 20.40
C PRO A 11 -19.78 13.25 21.44
N TRP A 12 -19.12 13.93 22.39
CA TRP A 12 -18.41 13.30 23.51
C TRP A 12 -19.26 13.07 24.76
N ALA A 13 -20.48 13.63 24.83
CA ALA A 13 -21.36 13.52 25.99
C ALA A 13 -22.11 12.17 26.07
N ALA A 14 -22.14 11.40 24.98
CA ALA A 14 -22.98 10.21 24.85
C ALA A 14 -22.61 9.07 25.81
N THR A 15 -21.33 8.94 26.19
CA THR A 15 -20.87 7.91 27.14
C THR A 15 -20.56 8.43 28.53
N THR A 16 -20.55 9.76 28.76
CA THR A 16 -20.17 10.35 30.06
C THR A 16 -21.10 9.93 31.20
N GLY A 17 -22.36 9.59 30.89
CA GLY A 17 -23.32 9.03 31.84
C GLY A 17 -23.17 7.51 32.08
N VAL A 18 -22.35 6.82 31.29
CA VAL A 18 -22.04 5.37 31.43
C VAL A 18 -20.64 5.17 32.02
N LEU A 19 -19.69 6.05 31.65
CA LEU A 19 -18.31 6.07 32.13
C LEU A 19 -17.77 7.50 32.02
N SER A 20 -17.63 8.19 33.16
CA SER A 20 -17.21 9.60 33.23
C SER A 20 -15.70 9.77 33.04
N ASP A 21 -15.26 10.96 32.65
CA ASP A 21 -13.82 11.26 32.46
C ASP A 21 -13.01 11.11 33.76
N ALA A 22 -13.63 11.42 34.90
CA ALA A 22 -13.03 11.21 36.22
C ALA A 22 -12.85 9.72 36.52
N GLU A 23 -13.83 8.88 36.16
CA GLU A 23 -13.73 7.42 36.28
C GLU A 23 -12.68 6.85 35.33
N ILE A 24 -12.61 7.35 34.07
CA ILE A 24 -11.59 6.96 33.08
C ILE A 24 -10.17 7.35 33.53
N ALA A 25 -10.03 8.52 34.17
CA ALA A 25 -8.78 8.98 34.74
C ALA A 25 -8.36 8.15 35.97
N ALA A 26 -9.34 7.65 36.73
CA ALA A 26 -9.11 6.79 37.88
C ALA A 26 -8.79 5.32 37.51
N LEU A 27 -9.05 4.89 36.26
CA LEU A 27 -8.70 3.54 35.80
C LEU A 27 -7.17 3.34 35.82
N SER A 28 -6.74 2.24 36.43
CA SER A 28 -5.37 1.76 36.26
C SER A 28 -5.10 1.36 34.80
N GLU A 29 -3.83 1.32 34.41
CA GLU A 29 -3.43 0.94 33.04
C GLU A 29 -3.91 -0.47 32.65
N PHE A 30 -3.98 -1.38 33.63
CA PHE A 30 -4.53 -2.72 33.43
C PHE A 30 -6.02 -2.70 33.10
N GLN A 31 -6.83 -1.98 33.89
CA GLN A 31 -8.27 -1.86 33.68
C GLN A 31 -8.61 -1.16 32.37
N ARG A 32 -7.81 -0.15 31.99
CA ARG A 32 -7.96 0.54 30.70
C ARG A 32 -7.76 -0.43 29.52
N ARG A 33 -6.77 -1.32 29.58
CA ARG A 33 -6.53 -2.32 28.52
C ARG A 33 -7.60 -3.43 28.47
N ASP A 34 -8.10 -3.87 29.62
CA ASP A 34 -9.21 -4.85 29.70
C ASP A 34 -10.50 -4.27 29.09
N LEU A 35 -10.81 -3.02 29.44
CA LEU A 35 -11.95 -2.29 28.90
C LEU A 35 -11.85 -2.16 27.36
N ILE A 36 -10.69 -1.75 26.82
CA ILE A 36 -10.48 -1.67 25.36
C ILE A 36 -10.70 -3.02 24.66
N ARG A 37 -10.29 -4.14 25.27
CA ARG A 37 -10.52 -5.48 24.71
C ARG A 37 -12.00 -5.83 24.64
N ARG A 38 -12.78 -5.45 25.66
CA ARG A 38 -14.22 -5.73 25.75
C ARG A 38 -15.05 -4.80 24.87
N LEU A 39 -14.62 -3.55 24.72
CA LEU A 39 -15.26 -2.54 23.88
C LEU A 39 -15.01 -2.73 22.38
N ARG A 40 -14.18 -3.68 21.97
CA ARG A 40 -13.91 -3.94 20.56
C ARG A 40 -15.16 -4.53 19.89
N GLU A 41 -16.00 -3.66 19.34
CA GLU A 41 -17.23 -4.02 18.62
C GLU A 41 -16.97 -4.67 17.25
N PRO A 42 -17.90 -5.50 16.75
CA PRO A 42 -17.94 -5.96 15.37
C PRO A 42 -17.94 -4.77 14.43
N ILE A 43 -17.17 -4.87 13.37
CA ILE A 43 -16.51 -3.70 12.84
C ILE A 43 -17.30 -3.12 11.66
N GLU A 44 -18.62 -2.96 11.75
CA GLU A 44 -19.48 -2.64 10.60
C GLU A 44 -19.92 -1.16 10.32
N PRO A 45 -19.77 -0.11 11.17
CA PRO A 45 -20.40 1.20 10.91
C PRO A 45 -19.58 2.37 10.33
N LEU A 46 -18.25 2.32 10.20
CA LEU A 46 -17.35 3.48 9.98
C LEU A 46 -17.18 3.98 8.51
N LEU A 47 -18.18 3.82 7.64
CA LEU A 47 -18.12 4.26 6.23
C LEU A 47 -18.46 5.77 6.05
N PRO A 48 -17.59 6.59 5.41
CA PRO A 48 -17.90 7.99 5.11
C PRO A 48 -18.98 8.15 4.02
N PRO A 49 -19.68 9.31 3.95
CA PRO A 49 -20.84 9.54 3.10
C PRO A 49 -20.56 9.18 1.64
N PRO A 50 -21.45 8.42 0.99
CA PRO A 50 -21.18 7.76 -0.30
C PRO A 50 -20.87 8.73 -1.45
N GLU A 51 -21.15 10.03 -1.31
CA GLU A 51 -20.94 11.06 -2.32
C GLU A 51 -19.50 11.59 -2.39
N VAL A 52 -18.90 11.93 -1.24
CA VAL A 52 -17.52 12.43 -1.17
C VAL A 52 -16.52 11.36 -1.59
N VAL A 53 -16.84 10.10 -1.30
CA VAL A 53 -16.15 8.91 -1.84
C VAL A 53 -16.10 8.92 -3.35
N ARG A 54 -17.27 9.13 -3.95
CA ARG A 54 -17.48 8.95 -5.38
C ARG A 54 -16.71 10.03 -6.11
N LEU A 55 -16.72 11.26 -5.59
CA LEU A 55 -15.97 12.37 -6.15
C LEU A 55 -14.45 12.13 -6.11
N HIS A 56 -13.86 11.84 -4.94
CA HIS A 56 -12.43 11.59 -4.83
C HIS A 56 -11.98 10.35 -5.61
N ARG A 57 -12.79 9.28 -5.60
CA ARG A 57 -12.54 8.08 -6.41
C ARG A 57 -12.57 8.40 -7.89
N ARG A 58 -13.54 9.20 -8.34
CA ARG A 58 -13.67 9.60 -9.74
C ARG A 58 -12.48 10.46 -10.14
N LEU A 59 -12.10 11.47 -9.35
CA LEU A 59 -10.91 12.29 -9.56
C LEU A 59 -9.63 11.45 -9.68
N ARG A 60 -9.33 10.60 -8.70
CA ARG A 60 -8.14 9.74 -8.73
C ARG A 60 -8.14 8.77 -9.90
N LEU A 61 -9.27 8.13 -10.19
CA LEU A 61 -9.36 7.21 -11.33
C LEU A 61 -9.22 7.96 -12.64
N THR A 62 -9.85 9.12 -12.78
CA THR A 62 -9.70 9.95 -13.98
C THR A 62 -8.27 10.44 -14.15
N LEU A 63 -7.58 10.86 -13.08
CA LEU A 63 -6.18 11.27 -13.14
C LEU A 63 -5.25 10.09 -13.48
N MET A 64 -5.46 8.92 -12.87
CA MET A 64 -4.60 7.76 -13.14
C MET A 64 -4.86 7.18 -14.52
N VAL A 65 -6.12 6.95 -14.90
CA VAL A 65 -6.48 6.46 -16.24
C VAL A 65 -6.07 7.49 -17.30
N GLY A 66 -6.37 8.77 -17.08
CA GLY A 66 -5.97 9.84 -17.98
C GLY A 66 -4.45 9.96 -18.11
N GLY A 67 -3.72 9.90 -16.99
CA GLY A 67 -2.26 9.90 -16.95
C GLY A 67 -1.64 8.69 -17.65
N THR A 68 -2.18 7.49 -17.44
CA THR A 68 -1.75 6.27 -18.15
C THR A 68 -2.01 6.41 -19.65
N LEU A 69 -3.21 6.85 -20.05
CA LEU A 69 -3.55 7.05 -21.46
C LEU A 69 -2.70 8.14 -22.12
N ALA A 70 -2.34 9.19 -21.38
CA ALA A 70 -1.43 10.24 -21.87
C ALA A 70 0.03 9.77 -21.95
N MET A 71 0.44 8.90 -21.03
CA MET A 71 1.77 8.28 -21.07
C MET A 71 1.94 7.35 -22.26
N ILE A 72 0.88 6.70 -22.78
CA ILE A 72 1.02 5.81 -23.95
C ILE A 72 1.54 6.56 -25.20
N PRO A 73 0.91 7.66 -25.69
CA PRO A 73 1.46 8.44 -26.79
C PRO A 73 2.83 9.05 -26.47
N TRP A 74 3.06 9.47 -25.22
CA TRP A 74 4.35 10.01 -24.80
C TRP A 74 5.46 8.96 -24.87
N LEU A 75 5.19 7.73 -24.44
CA LEU A 75 6.10 6.59 -24.55
C LEU A 75 6.37 6.22 -26.02
N VAL A 76 5.34 6.23 -26.87
CA VAL A 76 5.52 6.00 -28.32
C VAL A 76 6.38 7.11 -28.93
N TYR A 77 6.11 8.37 -28.62
CA TYR A 77 6.91 9.50 -29.08
C TYR A 77 8.37 9.37 -28.64
N LEU A 78 8.62 9.07 -27.36
CA LEU A 78 9.96 8.83 -26.84
C LEU A 78 10.64 7.64 -27.53
N GLY A 79 9.93 6.52 -27.73
CA GLY A 79 10.47 5.36 -28.44
C GLY A 79 10.85 5.65 -29.90
N LEU A 80 10.17 6.58 -30.56
CA LEU A 80 10.45 6.97 -31.96
C LEU A 80 11.51 8.07 -32.08
N THR A 81 11.70 8.88 -31.04
CA THR A 81 12.56 10.08 -31.09
C THR A 81 13.85 9.94 -30.28
N LEU A 82 13.92 9.00 -29.34
CA LEU A 82 15.19 8.71 -28.68
C LEU A 82 16.15 8.05 -29.67
N PRO A 83 17.41 8.51 -29.73
CA PRO A 83 18.46 7.82 -30.47
C PRO A 83 18.61 6.38 -29.98
N ALA A 84 18.69 5.43 -30.92
CA ALA A 84 18.90 4.01 -30.62
C ALA A 84 20.22 3.73 -29.89
N GLU A 85 21.21 4.62 -30.04
CA GLU A 85 22.50 4.54 -29.38
C GLU A 85 22.67 5.69 -28.40
N TYR A 86 22.17 5.52 -27.18
CA TYR A 86 22.53 6.37 -26.05
C TYR A 86 23.49 5.62 -25.15
N HIS A 87 24.80 5.83 -25.35
CA HIS A 87 25.80 5.40 -24.37
C HIS A 87 25.64 6.27 -23.12
N ALA A 88 24.79 5.81 -22.19
CA ALA A 88 24.69 6.40 -20.88
C ALA A 88 26.09 6.40 -20.25
N ARG A 89 26.61 7.58 -19.93
CA ARG A 89 28.00 7.80 -19.50
C ARG A 89 28.48 6.86 -18.40
N ASN A 90 27.55 6.32 -17.59
CA ASN A 90 27.79 5.44 -16.45
C ASN A 90 26.92 4.15 -16.50
N TRP A 91 26.71 3.55 -17.67
CA TRP A 91 25.84 2.38 -17.86
C TRP A 91 26.07 1.25 -16.83
N SER A 92 27.32 0.80 -16.64
CA SER A 92 27.64 -0.25 -15.67
C SER A 92 27.35 0.16 -14.22
N LEU A 93 27.53 1.44 -13.87
CA LEU A 93 27.23 1.93 -12.53
C LEU A 93 25.72 1.97 -12.26
N ALA A 94 24.92 2.25 -13.29
CA ALA A 94 23.46 2.22 -13.17
C ALA A 94 22.96 0.81 -12.85
N TRP A 95 23.46 -0.20 -13.56
CA TRP A 95 23.15 -1.62 -13.31
C TRP A 95 23.62 -2.09 -11.93
N ILE A 96 24.89 -1.88 -11.59
CA ILE A 96 25.41 -2.24 -10.26
C ILE A 96 24.63 -1.53 -9.15
N GLY A 97 24.29 -0.26 -9.35
CA GLY A 97 23.49 0.51 -8.39
C GLY A 97 22.08 -0.05 -8.21
N PHE A 98 21.44 -0.44 -9.31
CA PHE A 98 20.13 -1.09 -9.28
C PHE A 98 20.19 -2.43 -8.54
N ASP A 99 21.17 -3.29 -8.86
CA ASP A 99 21.36 -4.59 -8.21
C ASP A 99 21.62 -4.46 -6.71
N ILE A 100 22.43 -3.48 -6.31
CA ILE A 100 22.67 -3.19 -4.89
C ILE A 100 21.34 -2.87 -4.18
N VAL A 101 20.49 -2.03 -4.79
CA VAL A 101 19.18 -1.70 -4.21
C VAL A 101 18.26 -2.93 -4.16
N LEU A 102 18.23 -3.75 -5.22
CA LEU A 102 17.46 -4.99 -5.26
C LEU A 102 17.91 -5.96 -4.16
N VAL A 103 19.21 -6.23 -4.05
CA VAL A 103 19.80 -7.10 -3.02
C VAL A 103 19.49 -6.59 -1.62
N LEU A 104 19.59 -5.28 -1.38
CA LEU A 104 19.24 -4.69 -0.08
C LEU A 104 17.76 -4.89 0.26
N MET A 105 16.85 -4.74 -0.71
CA MET A 105 15.41 -4.99 -0.52
C MET A 105 15.12 -6.48 -0.27
N MET A 106 15.80 -7.39 -0.98
CA MET A 106 15.69 -8.83 -0.76
C MET A 106 16.20 -9.22 0.63
N ALA A 107 17.37 -8.70 1.04
CA ALA A 107 17.94 -8.94 2.36
C ALA A 107 17.05 -8.40 3.48
N ALA A 108 16.49 -7.19 3.30
CA ALA A 108 15.53 -6.61 4.24
C ALA A 108 14.25 -7.46 4.33
N THR A 109 13.74 -7.95 3.20
CA THR A 109 12.58 -8.86 3.15
C THR A 109 12.88 -10.15 3.91
N ALA A 110 14.01 -10.79 3.65
CA ALA A 110 14.42 -12.02 4.34
C ALA A 110 14.59 -11.80 5.86
N TYR A 111 15.29 -10.75 6.26
CA TYR A 111 15.54 -10.44 7.67
C TYR A 111 14.25 -10.12 8.44
N LEU A 112 13.39 -9.25 7.91
CA LEU A 112 12.12 -8.90 8.56
C LEU A 112 11.14 -10.06 8.57
N GLY A 113 11.24 -10.97 7.59
CA GLY A 113 10.44 -12.18 7.50
C GLY A 113 10.84 -13.18 8.57
N TRP A 114 12.15 -13.38 8.74
CA TRP A 114 12.67 -14.17 9.85
C TRP A 114 12.27 -13.59 11.21
N ARG A 115 12.33 -12.26 11.36
CA ARG A 115 11.91 -11.56 12.58
C ARG A 115 10.39 -11.45 12.75
N ARG A 116 9.59 -11.93 11.78
CA ARG A 116 8.12 -11.85 11.75
C ARG A 116 7.58 -10.44 12.02
N ARG A 117 8.17 -9.42 11.39
CA ARG A 117 7.79 -8.01 11.57
C ARG A 117 6.82 -7.57 10.47
N LEU A 118 5.79 -6.81 10.85
CA LEU A 118 4.82 -6.25 9.90
C LEU A 118 5.46 -5.32 8.85
N LEU A 119 6.61 -4.73 9.22
CA LEU A 119 7.42 -3.88 8.35
C LEU A 119 7.90 -4.60 7.07
N LEU A 120 7.89 -5.94 7.03
CA LEU A 120 8.24 -6.74 5.84
C LEU A 120 7.46 -6.34 4.59
N LEU A 121 6.23 -5.84 4.76
CA LEU A 121 5.36 -5.40 3.67
C LEU A 121 6.09 -4.46 2.69
N LEU A 122 6.85 -3.49 3.22
CA LEU A 122 7.50 -2.46 2.42
C LEU A 122 8.61 -3.01 1.51
N PRO A 123 9.64 -3.69 2.04
CA PRO A 123 10.69 -4.26 1.20
C PRO A 123 10.19 -5.44 0.35
N ALA A 124 9.16 -6.19 0.76
CA ALA A 124 8.57 -7.21 -0.10
C ALA A 124 7.92 -6.58 -1.33
N PHE A 125 7.13 -5.51 -1.16
CA PHE A 125 6.55 -4.79 -2.29
C PHE A 125 7.64 -4.18 -3.18
N GLY A 126 8.67 -3.55 -2.57
CA GLY A 126 9.81 -2.99 -3.27
C GLY A 126 10.59 -4.02 -4.08
N THR A 127 10.89 -5.18 -3.50
CA THR A 127 11.56 -6.30 -4.18
C THR A 127 10.75 -6.76 -5.38
N GLY A 128 9.43 -6.95 -5.21
CA GLY A 128 8.58 -7.39 -6.29
C GLY A 128 8.47 -6.39 -7.44
N LEU A 129 8.41 -5.08 -7.15
CA LEU A 129 8.43 -4.05 -8.18
C LEU A 129 9.77 -4.00 -8.90
N LEU A 130 10.89 -4.05 -8.17
CA LEU A 130 12.23 -4.03 -8.76
C LEU A 130 12.44 -5.22 -9.69
N LEU A 131 12.01 -6.43 -9.33
CA LEU A 131 12.09 -7.61 -10.21
C LEU A 131 11.27 -7.47 -11.51
N LEU A 132 10.13 -6.76 -11.49
CA LEU A 132 9.39 -6.48 -12.73
C LEU A 132 10.10 -5.43 -13.60
N VAL A 133 10.74 -4.45 -12.97
CA VAL A 133 11.55 -3.45 -13.67
C VAL A 133 12.78 -4.12 -14.28
N ASP A 134 13.44 -5.01 -13.55
CA ASP A 134 14.59 -5.82 -13.98
C ASP A 134 14.24 -6.62 -15.24
N ALA A 135 13.18 -7.43 -15.18
CA ALA A 135 12.67 -8.19 -16.31
C ALA A 135 12.37 -7.35 -17.55
N TRP A 136 11.78 -6.17 -17.34
CA TRP A 136 11.50 -5.25 -18.43
C TRP A 136 12.79 -4.67 -19.03
N PHE A 137 13.75 -4.26 -18.18
CA PHE A 137 15.04 -3.75 -18.63
C PHE A 137 15.81 -4.82 -19.40
N ASP A 138 15.97 -6.02 -18.84
CA ASP A 138 16.72 -7.12 -19.46
C ASP A 138 16.17 -7.50 -20.84
N ILE A 139 14.85 -7.45 -21.04
CA ILE A 139 14.25 -7.72 -22.35
C ILE A 139 14.51 -6.56 -23.33
N VAL A 140 14.40 -5.31 -22.88
CA VAL A 140 14.51 -4.12 -23.75
C VAL A 140 15.97 -3.78 -24.09
N THR A 141 16.91 -4.18 -23.25
CA THR A 141 18.35 -3.94 -23.45
C THR A 141 19.09 -5.16 -24.01
N ALA A 142 18.41 -6.30 -24.17
CA ALA A 142 19.02 -7.49 -24.75
C ALA A 142 19.36 -7.28 -26.22
N ASP A 143 20.56 -7.71 -26.59
CA ASP A 143 20.96 -7.84 -27.99
C ASP A 143 20.10 -8.90 -28.68
N SER A 144 19.96 -8.80 -30.01
CA SER A 144 19.07 -9.65 -30.81
C SER A 144 19.29 -11.18 -30.63
N GLY A 145 20.48 -11.59 -30.19
CA GLY A 145 20.81 -12.99 -29.89
C GLY A 145 20.32 -13.46 -28.51
N ASP A 146 20.21 -12.56 -27.54
CA ASP A 146 19.98 -12.87 -26.13
C ASP A 146 18.55 -12.58 -25.68
N VAL A 147 17.74 -11.88 -26.49
CA VAL A 147 16.33 -11.54 -26.16
C VAL A 147 15.54 -12.74 -25.66
N TRP A 148 15.69 -13.92 -26.29
CA TRP A 148 14.94 -15.12 -25.88
C TRP A 148 15.40 -15.69 -24.54
N ILE A 149 16.67 -15.51 -24.20
CA ILE A 149 17.20 -15.87 -22.88
C ILE A 149 16.61 -14.92 -21.84
N SER A 150 16.65 -13.60 -22.07
CA SER A 150 16.05 -12.60 -21.17
C SER A 150 14.55 -12.80 -21.00
N VAL A 151 13.81 -13.12 -22.07
CA VAL A 151 12.38 -13.46 -21.98
C VAL A 151 12.18 -14.74 -21.14
N GLY A 152 13.06 -15.72 -21.30
CA GLY A 152 13.04 -16.96 -20.52
C GLY A 152 13.28 -16.72 -19.03
N THR A 153 14.30 -15.96 -18.66
CA THR A 153 14.61 -15.61 -17.27
C THR A 153 13.50 -14.77 -16.66
N ALA A 154 12.98 -13.79 -17.40
CA ALA A 154 11.85 -12.96 -16.98
C ALA A 154 10.62 -13.81 -16.62
N LEU A 155 10.21 -14.71 -17.52
CA LEU A 155 8.99 -15.50 -17.32
C LEU A 155 9.13 -16.62 -16.28
N LEU A 156 10.33 -17.20 -16.14
CA LEU A 156 10.55 -18.37 -15.29
C LEU A 156 11.13 -18.03 -13.91
N ALA A 157 11.80 -16.90 -13.75
CA ALA A 157 12.44 -16.50 -12.50
C ALA A 157 11.90 -15.17 -11.97
N GLU A 158 12.11 -14.07 -12.69
CA GLU A 158 11.87 -12.72 -12.17
C GLU A 158 10.39 -12.45 -11.94
N VAL A 159 9.53 -12.66 -12.94
CA VAL A 159 8.07 -12.43 -12.83
C VAL A 159 7.43 -13.32 -11.77
N PRO A 160 7.68 -14.66 -11.73
CA PRO A 160 7.16 -15.49 -10.64
C PRO A 160 7.60 -15.04 -9.25
N LEU A 161 8.88 -14.67 -9.09
CA LEU A 161 9.40 -14.16 -7.82
C LEU A 161 8.77 -12.80 -7.46
N ALA A 162 8.56 -11.94 -8.45
CA ALA A 162 7.88 -10.66 -8.27
C ALA A 162 6.43 -10.85 -7.78
N VAL A 163 5.68 -11.75 -8.42
CA VAL A 163 4.31 -12.08 -8.03
C VAL A 163 4.26 -12.63 -6.60
N LEU A 164 5.20 -13.50 -6.23
CA LEU A 164 5.31 -14.02 -4.87
C LEU A 164 5.49 -12.89 -3.85
N GLN A 165 6.41 -11.96 -4.11
CA GLN A 165 6.70 -10.86 -3.20
C GLN A 165 5.57 -9.83 -3.10
N LEU A 166 4.97 -9.46 -4.24
CA LEU A 166 3.83 -8.54 -4.30
C LEU A 166 2.60 -9.13 -3.62
N SER A 167 2.27 -10.40 -3.90
CA SER A 167 1.13 -11.07 -3.27
C SER A 167 1.33 -11.23 -1.75
N GLY A 168 2.55 -11.55 -1.30
CA GLY A 168 2.90 -11.58 0.12
C GLY A 168 2.75 -10.22 0.81
N ALA A 169 3.24 -9.15 0.18
CA ALA A 169 3.09 -7.79 0.69
C ALA A 169 1.61 -7.38 0.79
N LEU A 170 0.82 -7.68 -0.24
CA LEU A 170 -0.62 -7.43 -0.27
C LEU A 170 -1.39 -8.24 0.80
N MET A 171 -0.99 -9.50 1.01
CA MET A 171 -1.56 -10.34 2.06
C MET A 171 -1.27 -9.77 3.46
N LEU A 172 -0.04 -9.31 3.71
CA LEU A 172 0.35 -8.69 4.98
C LEU A 172 -0.30 -7.34 5.19
N PHE A 173 -0.46 -6.54 4.13
CA PHE A 173 -1.22 -5.29 4.18
C PHE A 173 -2.66 -5.56 4.62
N ARG A 174 -3.31 -6.52 3.95
CA ARG A 174 -4.67 -6.94 4.29
C ARG A 174 -4.75 -7.44 5.73
N PHE A 175 -3.77 -8.21 6.19
CA PHE A 175 -3.70 -8.67 7.58
C PHE A 175 -3.55 -7.51 8.56
N ALA A 176 -2.63 -6.57 8.31
CA ALA A 176 -2.43 -5.38 9.15
C ALA A 176 -3.72 -4.59 9.35
N VAL A 177 -4.42 -4.35 8.24
CA VAL A 177 -5.65 -3.58 8.19
C VAL A 177 -6.75 -4.30 8.96
N LEU A 178 -6.95 -5.60 8.73
CA LEU A 178 -7.97 -6.40 9.43
C LEU A 178 -7.66 -6.64 10.92
N ALA A 179 -6.38 -6.66 11.30
CA ALA A 179 -5.96 -6.86 12.68
C ALA A 179 -6.11 -5.59 13.54
N HIS A 180 -6.25 -4.41 12.93
CA HIS A 180 -6.32 -3.14 13.66
C HIS A 180 -7.57 -3.07 14.56
N PRO A 181 -7.46 -2.67 15.84
CA PRO A 181 -8.58 -2.64 16.80
C PRO A 181 -9.74 -1.77 16.39
N LEU A 182 -9.43 -0.65 15.74
CA LEU A 182 -10.37 0.37 15.28
C LEU A 182 -10.54 0.34 13.75
N HIS A 183 -10.22 -0.79 13.10
CA HIS A 183 -10.55 -0.97 11.67
C HIS A 183 -12.07 -0.82 11.46
N ASP A 184 -12.58 -0.93 10.23
CA ASP A 184 -14.00 -1.11 9.89
C ASP A 184 -14.16 -2.36 8.98
N ARG A 185 -14.56 -3.53 9.48
CA ARG A 185 -14.86 -4.79 8.72
C ARG A 185 -15.92 -4.59 7.64
N SER A 186 -16.89 -3.68 7.79
CA SER A 186 -17.82 -3.38 6.66
C SER A 186 -17.08 -2.74 5.49
N VAL A 187 -15.93 -2.14 5.76
CA VAL A 187 -15.01 -1.61 4.77
C VAL A 187 -14.03 -2.71 4.39
N SER A 188 -14.16 -3.19 3.16
CA SER A 188 -13.11 -4.04 2.59
C SER A 188 -11.75 -3.35 2.79
N PRO A 189 -10.68 -4.05 3.22
CA PRO A 189 -9.34 -3.47 3.34
C PRO A 189 -8.85 -2.80 2.05
N TRP A 190 -9.35 -3.29 0.91
CA TRP A 190 -9.07 -2.77 -0.43
C TRP A 190 -9.91 -1.53 -0.79
N ARG A 191 -10.90 -1.22 0.03
CA ARG A 191 -11.81 -0.08 -0.05
C ARG A 191 -11.65 0.86 1.15
N ALA A 192 -10.80 0.49 2.12
CA ALA A 192 -10.44 1.28 3.29
C ALA A 192 -9.77 2.56 2.81
N ARG A 193 -10.26 3.68 3.32
CA ARG A 193 -9.80 4.99 2.86
C ARG A 193 -8.72 5.53 3.75
N LEU A 194 -7.74 6.13 3.11
CA LEU A 194 -6.73 6.91 3.79
C LEU A 194 -7.38 8.18 4.37
N PRO A 195 -6.92 8.66 5.54
CA PRO A 195 -7.54 9.77 6.26
C PRO A 195 -7.29 11.15 5.63
N PHE A 196 -6.73 11.21 4.41
CA PHE A 196 -6.35 12.41 3.68
C PHE A 196 -6.70 12.31 2.19
#